data_AF-A4KVR5-F1
#
_entry.id   AF-A4KVR5-F1
#
_cell.length_a   1.000
_cell.length_b   1.000
_cell.length_c   1.000
_cell.angle_alpha   90.00
_cell.angle_beta   90.00
_cell.angle_gamma   90.00
#
_symmetry.space_group_name_H-M   'P 1'
#
loop_
_entity.id
_entity.type
_entity.pdbx_description
1 polymer ?
#
loop_
_entity_poly.entity_id
_entity_poly.type
_entity_poly.pdbx_seq_one_letter_code
_entity_poly.pdbx_strand_id
1 'polypeptide(L)' 'MSRSFLIVCVCVVIAGMAAVATVVLVRGESSVSPEMSEEQRATREKFFGTGKELPPIEKGQEMRPRW' A
#
# COMPACT_ATOMS: atom_id res chain seq x y z
N MET A 1 -10.65 34.76 23.40
CA MET A 1 -9.95 33.91 22.43
C MET A 1 -8.68 34.63 22.00
N SER A 2 -7.48 34.10 22.26
CA SER A 2 -6.24 34.77 21.85
C SER A 2 -5.98 34.57 20.36
N ARG A 3 -5.25 35.50 19.73
CA ARG A 3 -4.86 35.39 18.31
C ARG A 3 -4.10 34.08 18.05
N SER A 4 -3.24 33.70 18.99
CA SER A 4 -2.50 32.42 18.94
C SER A 4 -3.43 31.21 18.95
N PHE A 5 -4.49 31.24 19.76
CA PHE A 5 -5.47 30.16 19.79
C PHE A 5 -6.19 30.01 18.43
N LEU A 6 -6.59 31.12 17.81
CA LEU A 6 -7.20 31.09 16.48
C LEU A 6 -6.25 30.53 15.42
N ILE A 7 -4.97 30.91 15.46
CA ILE A 7 -3.95 30.40 14.54
C ILE A 7 -3.78 28.89 14.71
N VAL A 8 -3.67 28.40 15.95
CA VAL A 8 -3.54 26.97 16.23
C VAL A 8 -4.76 26.19 15.72
N CYS A 9 -5.97 26.68 15.95
CA CYS A 9 -7.19 26.05 15.44
C CYS A 9 -7.17 25.94 13.92
N VAL A 10 -6.79 27.00 13.21
CA VAL A 10 -6.69 27.00 11.74
C VAL A 10 -5.65 25.99 11.27
N CYS A 11 -4.46 25.95 11.91
CA CYS A 11 -3.42 24.99 11.57
C CYS A 11 -3.90 23.53 11.73
N VAL A 12 -4.62 23.23 12.82
CA VAL A 12 -5.16 21.88 13.07
C VAL A 12 -6.16 21.48 11.98
N VAL A 13 -7.05 22.39 11.58
CA VAL A 13 -8.03 22.11 10.51
C VAL A 13 -7.32 21.82 9.19
N ILE A 14 -6.34 22.65 8.82
CA ILE A 14 -5.56 22.47 7.58
C ILE A 14 -4.81 21.13 7.61
N ALA A 15 -4.14 20.82 8.71
CA ALA A 15 -3.41 19.56 8.87
C ALA A 15 -4.33 18.34 8.79
N GLY A 16 -5.51 18.41 9.43
CA GLY A 16 -6.52 17.36 9.36
C GLY A 16 -7.04 17.13 7.95
N MET A 17 -7.36 18.19 7.21
CA MET A 17 -7.79 18.10 5.81
C MET A 17 -6.71 17.48 4.92
N ALA A 18 -5.45 17.91 5.07
CA ALA A 18 -4.33 17.37 4.30
C ALA A 18 -4.15 15.87 4.56
N ALA A 19 -4.18 15.44 5.83
CA ALA A 19 -4.06 14.03 6.19
C ALA A 19 -5.18 13.18 5.59
N VAL A 20 -6.44 13.64 5.67
CA VAL A 20 -7.59 12.94 5.07
C VAL A 20 -7.42 12.85 3.54
N ALA A 21 -7.05 13.95 2.89
CA ALA A 21 -6.84 13.97 1.44
C ALA A 21 -5.74 12.98 1.03
N THR A 22 -4.61 12.94 1.75
CA THR A 22 -3.54 11.96 1.51
C THR A 22 -4.03 10.53 1.66
N VAL A 23 -4.77 10.20 2.73
CA VAL A 23 -5.31 8.85 2.92
C VAL A 23 -6.27 8.46 1.80
N VAL A 24 -7.12 9.38 1.34
CA VAL A 24 -8.07 9.14 0.25
C VAL A 24 -7.34 8.92 -1.08
N LEU A 25 -6.34 9.74 -1.39
CA LEU A 25 -5.52 9.58 -2.60
C LEU A 25 -4.75 8.26 -2.57
N VAL A 26 -4.12 7.94 -1.43
CA VAL A 26 -3.34 6.71 -1.26
C VAL A 26 -4.21 5.46 -1.30
N ARG A 27 -5.41 5.49 -0.72
CA ARG A 27 -6.38 4.39 -0.87
C ARG A 27 -6.94 4.30 -2.29
N GLY A 28 -7.15 5.43 -2.95
CA GLY A 28 -7.57 5.46 -4.35
C GLY A 28 -6.56 4.75 -5.24
N GLU A 29 -5.27 5.09 -5.14
CA GLU A 29 -4.20 4.39 -5.85
C GLU A 29 -4.01 2.95 -5.38
N SER A 30 -4.24 2.62 -4.10
CA SER A 30 -4.10 1.23 -3.60
C SER A 30 -5.26 0.33 -4.05
N SER A 31 -6.45 0.90 -4.28
CA SER A 31 -7.62 0.19 -4.82
C SER A 31 -7.50 -0.11 -6.31
N VAL A 32 -6.70 0.69 -7.02
CA VAL A 32 -6.13 0.31 -8.30
C VAL A 32 -4.93 -0.55 -7.96
N SER A 33 -5.14 -1.85 -7.71
CA SER A 33 -4.03 -2.82 -7.79
C SER A 33 -3.22 -2.41 -9.02
N PRO A 34 -1.93 -2.02 -8.87
CA PRO A 34 -1.19 -1.39 -9.95
C PRO A 34 -1.41 -2.27 -11.15
N GLU A 35 -2.01 -1.70 -12.20
CA GLU A 35 -2.41 -2.42 -13.40
C GLU A 35 -1.13 -3.09 -13.89
N MET A 36 -0.95 -4.35 -13.51
CA MET A 36 0.30 -5.05 -13.74
C MET A 36 0.39 -5.10 -15.25
N SER A 37 1.46 -4.53 -15.78
CA SER A 37 1.70 -4.61 -17.20
C SER A 37 1.75 -6.07 -17.62
N GLU A 38 1.41 -6.36 -18.87
CA GLU A 38 1.34 -7.74 -19.35
C GLU A 38 2.69 -8.47 -19.18
N GLU A 39 3.82 -7.76 -19.24
CA GLU A 39 5.12 -8.34 -18.91
C GLU A 39 5.29 -8.73 -17.42
N GLN A 40 4.74 -7.94 -16.49
CA GLN A 40 4.74 -8.26 -15.07
C GLN A 40 3.80 -9.43 -14.77
N ARG A 41 2.65 -9.47 -15.46
CA ARG A 41 1.68 -10.55 -15.37
C ARG A 41 2.27 -11.87 -15.85
N ALA A 42 2.90 -11.87 -17.04
CA ALA A 42 3.57 -13.04 -17.60
C ALA A 42 4.71 -13.53 -16.70
N THR A 43 5.48 -12.60 -16.10
CA THR A 43 6.53 -12.95 -15.15
C THR A 43 5.95 -13.60 -13.90
N ARG A 44 4.89 -13.02 -13.33
CA ARG A 44 4.21 -13.58 -12.17
C ARG A 44 3.67 -14.97 -12.46
N GLU A 45 3.01 -15.18 -13.59
CA GLU A 45 2.48 -16.48 -14.00
C GLU A 45 3.59 -17.51 -14.22
N LYS A 46 4.74 -17.10 -14.76
CA LYS A 46 5.91 -17.97 -14.92
C LYS A 46 6.49 -18.45 -13.59
N PHE A 47 6.54 -17.59 -12.58
CA PHE A 47 7.15 -17.92 -11.28
C PHE A 47 6.17 -18.53 -10.28
N PHE A 48 4.93 -18.05 -10.25
CA PHE A 48 3.93 -18.40 -9.24
C PHE A 48 2.74 -19.20 -9.79
N GLY A 49 2.66 -19.40 -11.11
CA GLY A 49 1.56 -20.12 -11.75
C GLY A 49 0.32 -19.26 -11.97
N THR A 50 -0.57 -19.75 -12.84
CA THR A 50 -1.85 -19.12 -13.19
C THR A 50 -2.93 -19.50 -12.18
N GLY A 51 -3.15 -18.65 -11.17
CA GLY A 51 -4.41 -18.60 -10.43
C GLY A 51 -4.39 -19.12 -8.99
N LYS A 52 -4.73 -18.18 -8.10
CA LYS A 52 -5.30 -18.30 -6.74
C LYS A 52 -4.64 -19.25 -5.75
N GLU A 53 -4.16 -18.61 -4.68
CA GLU A 53 -3.45 -19.16 -3.53
C GLU A 53 -2.11 -19.80 -3.89
N LEU A 54 -1.04 -19.15 -3.41
CA LEU A 54 0.23 -19.83 -3.27
C LEU A 54 -0.05 -21.13 -2.49
N PRO A 55 0.39 -22.30 -2.99
CA PRO A 55 0.21 -23.53 -2.24
C PRO A 55 0.73 -23.32 -0.82
N PRO A 56 -0.01 -23.74 0.23
CA PRO A 56 0.44 -23.60 1.60
C PRO A 56 1.87 -24.12 1.69
N ILE A 57 2.80 -23.24 2.10
CA ILE A 57 4.20 -23.60 2.17
C ILE A 57 4.34 -24.58 3.34
N GLU A 58 4.23 -25.89 3.05
CA GLU A 58 4.08 -26.97 4.04
C GLU A 58 5.19 -26.95 5.11
N LYS A 59 6.36 -26.47 4.73
CA LYS A 59 7.48 -26.18 5.62
C LYS A 59 7.93 -24.77 5.28
N GLY A 60 7.47 -23.78 6.05
CA GLY A 60 7.72 -22.36 5.83
C GLY A 60 9.07 -22.13 5.18
N GLN A 61 9.06 -21.43 4.04
CA GLN A 61 10.16 -21.29 3.07
C GLN A 61 11.50 -21.44 3.77
N GLU A 62 12.11 -22.63 3.67
CA GLU A 62 13.39 -22.90 4.33
C GLU A 62 14.43 -21.98 3.69
N MET A 63 14.59 -20.79 4.24
CA MET A 63 15.71 -19.90 3.98
C MET A 63 16.94 -20.48 4.70
N ARG A 64 17.25 -21.75 4.44
CA ARG A 64 18.52 -22.30 4.86
C ARG A 64 19.57 -21.77 3.89
N PRO A 65 20.54 -20.99 4.37
CA PRO A 65 21.61 -20.62 3.49
C PRO A 65 22.46 -21.86 3.18
N ARG A 66 22.88 -21.99 1.92
CA ARG A 66 23.74 -23.07 1.42
C ARG A 66 25.22 -22.72 1.63
N TRP A 67 25.58 -22.36 2.87
CA TRP A 67 26.97 -22.18 3.28
C TRP A 67 27.27 -23.01 4.53
#